data_AF-A0A7W0P558-F1
#
_entry.id   AF-A0A7W0P558-F1
#
_cell.length_a   1.000
_cell.length_b   1.000
_cell.length_c   1.000
_cell.angle_alpha   90.00
_cell.angle_beta   90.00
_cell.angle_gamma   90.00
#
_symmetry.space_group_name_H-M   'P 1'
#
loop_
_entity.id
_entity.type
_entity.pdbx_description
1 polymer ?
#
loop_
_entity_poly.entity_id
_entity_poly.type
_entity_poly.pdbx_seq_one_letter_code
_entity_poly.pdbx_strand_id
1 'polypeptide(L)' 'FRTGLPEAYERLILDCLLGDATLFTRGDEVDEQWQLVDAIVAAWRRDRPTFPNYEAGSWGPAPADELMHRDRRSWRRN' A
#
# COMPACT_ATOMS: atom_id res chain seq x y z
N PHE A 1 -13.18 19.47 -26.14
CA PHE A 1 -13.40 18.05 -25.77
C PHE A 1 -12.31 17.63 -24.79
N ARG A 2 -12.69 16.94 -23.72
CA ARG A 2 -11.98 16.84 -22.42
C ARG A 2 -10.48 16.49 -22.54
N THR A 3 -9.59 17.44 -22.23
CA THR A 3 -8.15 17.25 -22.07
C THR A 3 -7.83 17.02 -20.59
N GLY A 4 -7.75 15.76 -20.17
CA GLY A 4 -7.33 15.33 -18.84
C GLY A 4 -7.13 13.82 -18.81
N LEU A 5 -6.18 13.34 -17.99
CA LEU A 5 -6.03 11.90 -17.74
C LEU A 5 -7.38 11.33 -17.27
N PRO A 6 -7.80 10.15 -17.75
CA PRO A 6 -9.06 9.55 -17.32
C PRO A 6 -9.02 9.29 -15.81
N GLU A 7 -10.15 9.51 -15.14
CA GLU A 7 -10.26 9.15 -13.73
C GLU A 7 -10.12 7.64 -13.54
N ALA A 8 -9.61 7.22 -12.37
CA ALA A 8 -9.30 5.82 -12.10
C ALA A 8 -10.48 4.88 -12.38
N TYR A 9 -11.69 5.25 -11.93
CA TYR A 9 -12.88 4.43 -12.16
C TYR A 9 -13.36 4.43 -13.61
N GLU A 10 -13.22 5.56 -14.32
CA GLU A 10 -13.54 5.61 -15.75
C GLU A 10 -12.69 4.61 -16.53
N ARG A 11 -11.39 4.57 -16.22
CA ARG A 11 -10.46 3.62 -16.84
C ARG A 11 -10.84 2.17 -16.51
N LEU A 12 -11.06 1.85 -15.23
CA LEU A 12 -11.38 0.48 -14.81
C LEU A 12 -12.70 -0.02 -15.40
N ILE A 13 -13.73 0.83 -15.48
CA ILE A 13 -15.01 0.47 -16.09
C ILE A 13 -14.83 0.20 -17.59
N LEU A 14 -14.09 1.05 -18.31
CA LEU A 14 -13.80 0.84 -19.72
C LEU A 14 -13.03 -0.47 -19.95
N ASP A 15 -12.01 -0.75 -19.15
CA ASP A 15 -11.21 -1.96 -19.26
C ASP A 15 -12.07 -3.21 -19.01
N CYS A 16 -13.00 -3.17 -18.05
CA CYS A 16 -13.98 -4.22 -17.81
C CYS A 16 -14.90 -4.48 -19.03
N LEU A 17 -15.42 -3.41 -19.66
CA LEU A 17 -16.26 -3.53 -20.86
C LEU A 17 -15.50 -4.10 -22.07
N LEU A 18 -14.20 -3.83 -22.15
CA LEU A 18 -13.32 -4.33 -23.21
C LEU A 18 -12.75 -5.73 -22.90
N GLY A 19 -12.98 -6.27 -21.70
CA GLY A 19 -12.41 -7.54 -21.25
C GLY A 19 -10.91 -7.47 -20.98
N ASP A 20 -10.36 -6.28 -20.73
CA ASP A 20 -8.95 -6.10 -20.37
C ASP A 20 -8.77 -6.24 -18.85
N ALA A 21 -8.08 -7.29 -18.43
CA ALA A 21 -7.84 -7.61 -17.03
C ALA A 21 -6.52 -7.03 -16.47
N THR A 22 -5.77 -6.25 -17.25
CA THR A 22 -4.39 -5.82 -16.89
C THR A 22 -4.31 -5.02 -15.58
N LEU A 23 -5.34 -4.23 -15.26
CA LEU A 23 -5.40 -3.41 -14.04
C LEU A 23 -6.19 -4.06 -12.90
N PHE A 24 -6.56 -5.34 -13.05
CA PHE A 24 -7.28 -6.10 -12.04
C PHE A 24 -6.34 -7.13 -11.40
N THR A 25 -6.37 -7.21 -10.08
CA THR A 25 -5.62 -8.24 -9.34
C THR A 25 -6.32 -9.58 -9.52
N ARG A 26 -5.54 -10.64 -9.78
CA ARG A 26 -6.08 -11.99 -9.92
C ARG A 26 -6.39 -12.61 -8.56
N GLY A 27 -7.28 -13.60 -8.53
CA GLY A 27 -7.69 -14.25 -7.28
C GLY A 27 -6.52 -14.89 -6.51
N ASP A 28 -5.62 -15.59 -7.22
CA ASP A 28 -4.42 -16.19 -6.64
C ASP A 28 -3.44 -15.14 -6.09
N GLU A 29 -3.30 -14.00 -6.77
CA GLU A 29 -2.50 -12.87 -6.27
C GLU A 29 -3.10 -12.26 -5.00
N VAL A 30 -4.44 -12.14 -4.92
CA VAL A 30 -5.15 -11.66 -3.73
C VAL A 30 -4.91 -12.60 -2.55
N ASP A 31 -4.99 -13.91 -2.76
CA ASP A 31 -4.76 -14.91 -1.71
C ASP A 31 -3.34 -14.80 -1.12
N GLU A 32 -2.31 -14.67 -1.98
CA GLU A 32 -0.93 -14.49 -1.55
C GLU A 32 -0.69 -13.15 -0.83
N GLN A 33 -1.33 -12.07 -1.29
CA GLN A 33 -1.29 -10.78 -0.60
C GLN A 33 -1.89 -10.89 0.81
N TRP A 34 -3.00 -11.60 0.96
CA TRP A 34 -3.63 -11.82 2.27
C TRP A 34 -2.76 -12.66 3.21
N GLN A 35 -2.09 -13.70 2.72
CA GLN A 35 -1.17 -14.49 3.56
C GLN A 35 -0.10 -13.60 4.23
N LEU A 36 0.45 -12.63 3.49
CA LEU A 36 1.43 -11.68 4.02
C LEU A 36 0.83 -10.76 5.09
N VAL A 37 -0.33 -10.17 4.81
CA VAL A 37 -1.01 -9.25 5.74
C VAL A 37 -1.45 -9.98 7.01
N ASP A 38 -2.00 -11.18 6.87
CA ASP A 38 -2.48 -11.99 7.98
C ASP A 38 -1.37 -12.38 8.95
N ALA A 39 -0.16 -12.65 8.45
CA ALA A 39 0.99 -12.92 9.30
C ALA A 39 1.33 -11.72 10.23
N ILE A 40 1.29 -10.50 9.68
CA ILE A 40 1.54 -9.26 10.44
C ILE A 40 0.42 -9.03 11.46
N VAL A 41 -0.84 -9.15 11.03
CA VAL A 41 -2.01 -8.96 11.89
C VAL A 41 -2.04 -9.99 13.02
N ALA A 42 -1.73 -11.26 12.73
CA ALA A 42 -1.66 -12.32 13.73
C ALA A 42 -0.59 -12.03 14.80
N ALA A 43 0.57 -11.51 14.39
CA ALA A 43 1.61 -11.08 15.32
C ALA A 43 1.12 -9.97 16.26
N TRP A 44 0.46 -8.93 15.72
CA TRP A 44 -0.10 -7.82 16.50
C TRP A 44 -1.26 -8.22 17.41
N ARG A 45 -2.02 -9.26 17.04
CA ARG A 45 -3.07 -9.81 17.90
C ARG A 45 -2.50 -10.54 19.12
N ARG A 46 -1.37 -11.23 18.95
CA ARG A 46 -0.69 -11.96 20.02
C ARG A 46 0.04 -11.02 20.97
N ASP A 47 0.75 -10.04 20.43
CA ASP A 47 1.53 -9.06 21.18
C ASP A 47 1.27 -7.67 20.60
N ARG A 48 0.68 -6.76 21.40
CA ARG A 48 0.37 -5.41 20.94
C ARG A 48 1.62 -4.55 21.09
N PRO A 49 2.27 -4.14 19.99
CA PRO A 49 3.43 -3.27 20.10
C PRO A 49 3.03 -1.89 20.60
N THR A 50 3.94 -1.22 21.30
CA THR A 50 3.81 0.22 21.56
C THR A 50 3.82 0.95 20.23
N PHE A 51 2.73 1.65 19.92
CA PHE A 51 2.60 2.42 18.69
C PHE A 51 3.35 3.77 18.82
N PRO A 52 4.34 4.06 17.97
CA PRO A 52 4.98 5.37 17.99
C PRO A 52 4.06 6.42 17.37
N ASN A 53 3.71 7.44 18.16
CA ASN A 53 2.94 8.57 17.67
C ASN A 53 3.82 9.52 16.84
N TYR A 54 3.18 10.33 15.99
CA TYR A 54 3.81 11.36 15.17
C TYR A 54 2.89 12.57 15.02
N GLU A 55 3.48 13.73 14.71
CA GLU A 55 2.74 14.98 14.51
C GLU A 55 1.93 14.96 13.21
N ALA A 56 0.71 15.51 13.21
CA ALA A 56 -0.09 15.62 12.00
C ALA A 56 0.60 16.51 10.96
N GLY A 57 0.71 16.03 9.72
CA GLY A 57 1.43 16.71 8.65
C GLY A 57 2.91 16.34 8.55
N SER A 58 3.45 15.56 9.50
CA SER A 58 4.77 14.94 9.34
C SER A 58 4.72 13.68 8.47
N TRP A 59 5.89 13.19 8.07
CA TRP A 59 6.05 11.95 7.29
C TRP A 59 5.96 10.66 8.12
N GLY A 60 5.74 10.78 9.44
CA GLY A 60 5.63 9.66 10.34
C GLY A 60 6.60 9.74 11.52
N PRO A 61 6.74 8.64 12.28
CA PRO A 61 7.59 8.57 13.46
C PRO A 61 9.04 8.24 13.09
N ALA A 62 10.02 8.70 13.89
CA ALA A 62 11.46 8.46 13.65
C ALA A 62 11.85 6.98 13.40
N PRO A 63 11.24 5.98 14.07
CA PRO A 63 11.45 4.56 13.74
C PRO A 63 11.21 4.17 12.28
N ALA A 64 10.39 4.92 11.52
CA ALA A 64 10.16 4.68 10.09
C ALA A 64 11.40 5.01 9.24
N ASP A 65 12.17 6.04 9.62
CA ASP A 65 13.44 6.38 8.96
C ASP A 65 14.54 5.40 9.38
N GLU A 66 14.60 5.06 10.66
CA GLU A 66 15.54 4.07 11.20
C GLU A 66 15.39 2.72 10.49
N LEU A 67 14.16 2.28 10.19
CA LEU A 67 13.88 1.06 9.45
C LEU A 67 14.56 1.05 8.07
N MET A 68 14.50 2.16 7.34
CA MET A 68 15.12 2.29 6.02
C MET A 68 16.64 2.35 6.12
N HIS A 69 17.16 3.07 7.12
CA HIS A 69 18.60 3.24 7.33
C HIS A 69 19.32 1.93 7.68
N ARG A 70 18.63 0.96 8.31
CA ARG A 70 19.19 -0.40 8.54
C ARG A 70 19.66 -1.06 7.24
N ASP A 71 18.97 -0.79 6.14
CA ASP A 71 19.32 -1.30 4.80
C ASP A 71 20.12 -0.28 3.97
N ARG A 72 20.66 0.76 4.60
CA ARG A 72 21.36 1.90 3.94
C ARG A 72 20.50 2.60 2.89
N ARG A 73 19.18 2.63 3.10
CA ARG A 73 18.21 3.33 2.25
C ARG A 73 17.65 4.55 2.99
N SER A 74 17.06 5.47 2.25
CA SER A 74 16.29 6.58 2.77
C SER A 74 15.03 6.78 1.94
N TRP A 75 13.99 7.33 2.55
CA TRP A 75 12.80 7.78 1.82
C TRP A 75 13.20 8.90 0.85
N ARG A 76 12.66 8.86 -0.37
CA ARG A 76 12.97 9.89 -1.39
C ARG A 76 12.32 11.24 -1.05
N ARG A 77 11.25 11.20 -0.26
CA ARG A 77 10.53 12.35 0.28
C ARG A 77 10.11 11.96 1.70
N ASN A 78 10.74 12.57 2.69
CA ASN A 78 10.41 12.53 4.11
C ASN A 78 10.77 13.89 4.75
#